data_AF-A0A090YBG3-F1
#
_entry.id   AF-A0A090YBG3-F1
#
_cell.length_a   1.000
_cell.length_b   1.000
_cell.length_c   1.000
_cell.angle_alpha   90.00
_cell.angle_beta   90.00
_cell.angle_gamma   90.00
#
_symmetry.space_group_name_H-M   'P 1'
#
loop_
_entity.id
_entity.type
_entity.pdbx_description
1 polymer ?
#
loop_
_entity_poly.entity_id
_entity_poly.type
_entity_poly.pdbx_seq_one_letter_code
_entity_poly.pdbx_strand_id
1 'polypeptide(L)' 'MKEMILFSTGSYFEKSARFFRFWGVYFSEVDGCVSGPHLVLF' A
#
# COMPACT_ATOMS: atom_id res chain seq x y z
N MET A 1 -5.46 13.07 19.03
CA MET A 1 -6.08 12.67 17.75
C MET A 1 -5.37 11.40 17.29
N LYS A 2 -6.10 10.36 16.90
CA LYS A 2 -5.54 9.02 16.62
C LYS A 2 -5.61 8.78 15.11
N GLU A 3 -4.49 8.97 14.41
CA GLU A 3 -4.36 8.52 13.03
C GLU A 3 -4.37 6.99 13.01
N MET A 4 -5.23 6.39 12.20
CA MET A 4 -5.26 4.95 11.98
C MET A 4 -4.88 4.67 10.53
N ILE A 5 -3.84 3.86 10.35
CA ILE A 5 -3.35 3.44 9.03
C ILE A 5 -3.73 1.98 8.83
N LEU A 6 -4.60 1.71 7.85
CA LEU A 6 -4.89 0.34 7.40
C LEU A 6 -3.96 0.02 6.23
N PHE A 7 -3.22 -1.08 6.33
CA PHE A 7 -2.16 -1.43 5.38
C PHE A 7 -2.32 -2.87 4.86
N SER A 8 -2.17 -3.04 3.55
CA SER A 8 -2.12 -4.36 2.88
C SER A 8 -0.91 -4.42 1.97
N THR A 9 -0.22 -5.56 1.94
CA THR A 9 0.96 -5.78 1.10
C THR A 9 0.85 -7.04 0.27
N GLY A 10 1.57 -7.04 -0.84
CA GLY A 10 1.76 -8.23 -1.66
C GLY A 10 3.10 -8.22 -2.38
N SER A 11 3.46 -9.38 -2.90
CA SER A 11 4.60 -9.54 -3.79
C SER A 11 4.25 -10.52 -4.90
N TYR A 12 4.87 -10.33 -6.06
CA TYR A 12 4.81 -11.30 -7.14
C TYR A 12 6.14 -11.36 -7.89
N PHE A 13 6.43 -12.51 -8.47
CA PHE A 13 7.60 -12.69 -9.30
C PHE A 13 7.32 -12.18 -10.72
N GLU A 14 8.02 -11.14 -11.15
CA GLU A 14 7.84 -10.54 -12.46
C GLU A 14 8.72 -11.28 -13.48
N LYS A 15 8.12 -12.23 -14.22
CA LYS A 15 8.84 -13.09 -15.19
C LYS A 15 9.58 -12.29 -16.27
N SER A 16 9.00 -11.19 -16.74
CA SER A 16 9.58 -10.31 -17.76
C SER A 16 10.88 -9.65 -17.29
N ALA A 17 10.93 -9.28 -16.01
CA ALA A 17 12.03 -8.50 -15.46
C ALA A 17 12.98 -9.33 -14.57
N ARG A 18 12.66 -10.60 -14.33
CA ARG A 18 13.43 -11.57 -13.54
C ARG A 18 13.76 -11.08 -12.12
N PHE A 19 12.88 -10.26 -11.54
CA PHE A 19 12.98 -9.79 -10.16
C PHE A 19 11.64 -9.95 -9.43
N PHE A 20 11.70 -9.92 -8.10
CA PHE A 20 10.51 -9.83 -7.26
C PHE A 20 10.07 -8.38 -7.15
N ARG A 21 8.79 -8.13 -7.45
CA ARG A 21 8.18 -6.81 -7.22
C ARG A 21 7.36 -6.86 -5.94
N PHE A 22 7.43 -5.79 -5.17
CA PHE A 22 6.67 -5.61 -3.96
C PHE A 22 5.70 -4.45 -4.14
N TRP A 23 4.52 -4.58 -3.55
CA TRP A 23 3.55 -3.50 -3.53
C TRP A 23 2.89 -3.41 -2.16
N GLY A 24 2.55 -2.19 -1.79
CA GLY A 24 1.79 -1.88 -0.58
C GLY A 24 0.67 -0.90 -0.90
N VAL A 25 -0.46 -1.06 -0.24
CA VAL A 25 -1.57 -0.11 -0.23
C VAL A 25 -1.81 0.33 1.20
N TYR A 26 -1.81 1.64 1.43
CA TYR A 26 -2.20 2.22 2.72
C TYR A 26 -3.36 3.20 2.56
N PHE A 27 -4.14 3.32 3.62
CA PHE A 27 -5.17 4.33 3.83
C PHE A 27 -4.81 5.12 5.08
N SER A 28 -4.99 6.43 5.07
CA SER A 28 -4.90 7.26 6.26
C SER A 28 -6.28 7.81 6.61
N GLU A 29 -6.69 7.65 7.85
CA GLU A 29 -7.90 8.31 8.36
C GLU A 29 -7.49 9.50 9.23
N VAL A 30 -7.94 10.69 8.81
CA VAL A 30 -7.78 11.94 9.57
C VAL A 30 -9.18 12.50 9.81
N ASP A 31 -9.56 12.62 11.07
CA ASP A 31 -10.84 13.21 11.52
C ASP A 31 -12.09 12.59 10.88
N GLY A 32 -12.11 11.26 10.75
CA GLY A 32 -13.24 10.52 10.16
C GLY A 32 -13.31 10.60 8.63
N CYS A 33 -12.33 11.25 7.99
CA CYS A 33 -12.16 11.25 6.55
C CYS A 33 -11.06 10.25 6.15
N VAL A 34 -11.45 9.22 5.39
CA VAL A 34 -10.52 8.20 4.88
C VAL A 34 -9.92 8.70 3.56
N SER A 35 -8.59 8.84 3.51
CA SER A 35 -7.87 9.13 2.28
C SER A 35 -7.98 7.95 1.30
N GLY A 36 -7.91 8.25 0.00
CA GLY A 36 -7.93 7.21 -1.03
C GLY A 36 -6.77 6.22 -0.90
N PRO A 37 -6.85 5.04 -1.54
CA PRO A 37 -5.77 4.06 -1.49
C PRO A 37 -4.50 4.62 -2.13
N HIS A 38 -3.40 4.63 -1.37
CA HIS A 38 -2.08 5.01 -1.88
C HIS A 38 -1.28 3.76 -2.23
N LEU A 39 -1.00 3.54 -3.51
CA LEU A 39 -0.16 2.44 -4.00
C LEU A 39 1.32 2.83 -3.97
N VAL A 40 2.13 2.02 -3.32
CA VAL A 40 3.60 2.14 -3.32
C VAL A 40 4.20 0.90 -3.96
N LEU A 41 5.13 1.09 -4.90
CA LEU A 41 5.82 0.03 -5.63
C LEU A 41 7.31 0.06 -5.29
N PHE A 42 7.86 -1.11 -4.95
CA PHE A 42 9.28 -1.33 -4.70
C PHE A 42 9.82 -2.47 -5.56
#